data_AF-A0A1Y5FUX2-F1
#
_entry.id   AF-A0A1Y5FUX2-F1
#
_cell.length_a   1.000
_cell.length_b   1.000
_cell.length_c   1.000
_cell.angle_alpha   90.00
_cell.angle_beta   90.00
_cell.angle_gamma   90.00
#
_symmetry.space_group_name_H-M   'P 1'
#
loop_
_entity.id
_entity.type
_entity.pdbx_description
1 polymer ?
#
loop_
_entity_poly.entity_id
_entity_poly.type
_entity_poly.pdbx_seq_one_letter_code
_entity_poly.pdbx_strand_id
1 'polypeptide(L)'
;MDIHNEFWINSILSGPKTHIVNMWSNTLHLAMNPIEKAIGGVAGGDLASAREGYDQLIGYGSFFVEAVQTSWAALRKGENILDEVTTFEGPHHAISSGNTGLTQYVKDADGNLTFNKDGLATQAPTAAGKVVDAVGTVSRLPSRFLTAEDEFFKQLAYRSTLKAQLLRSGRSQGLQGKQLASYVSDEFDKGFDPNTGRGLDAAALQNARELTFTNTLDYGISKSLQDLGNKHPGFKVIMPFVRTPANIMRQTWRRTPLINYAQKQWREDLLSGDPTRVAKAKGNVLTGTMMYSAAAYMAYNGQITGGGPVDPKAKSILMETGWRPYSFMTMDDDGNKSYTPYQRMDPWAMFFGLAADTTEIVGQIDEAEADDLAIGIVTAFANNISNKSYMTGVMNIVNALQSPKRYAEGVIRNQAASYVPNAFRQYRQESDPQMREVRSVLDAIRNSIPGYSKDLPAKRSWITGDPVLYPSGEGESTFNPFASSKGKNDIVLQELAQLQHGFSPPDKKIGNVELTSEQFSRFSELHGTLKVGRDNMYQRLQREMLKSGYDINRNRFGDGGDVYTSRRLMIVSKVIGQYRQLAKGRLIQEFPELAKAIKTDTLNQANTMRGRLDKILELNNN
;
A
#
# COMPACT_ATOMS: atom_id res chain seq x y z
N MET A 1 -1.29 9.28 24.96
CA MET A 1 -1.69 8.71 23.65
C MET A 1 -1.20 9.56 22.48
N ASP A 2 -1.32 10.88 22.55
CA ASP A 2 -0.94 11.75 21.42
C ASP A 2 0.55 11.75 21.08
N ILE A 3 1.44 11.79 22.09
CA ILE A 3 2.90 11.61 21.92
C ILE A 3 3.23 10.32 21.16
N HIS A 4 2.58 9.22 21.55
CA HIS A 4 2.76 7.91 20.91
C HIS A 4 2.31 7.96 19.44
N ASN A 5 1.12 8.49 19.18
CA ASN A 5 0.56 8.55 17.83
C ASN A 5 1.40 9.46 16.93
N GLU A 6 1.86 10.61 17.43
CA GLU A 6 2.75 11.52 16.69
C GLU A 6 4.06 10.82 16.30
N PHE A 7 4.73 10.17 17.26
CA PHE A 7 5.98 9.45 16.96
C PHE A 7 5.76 8.34 15.94
N TRP A 8 4.80 7.46 16.21
CA TRP A 8 4.56 6.28 15.39
C TRP A 8 4.11 6.62 13.96
N ILE A 9 3.22 7.60 13.81
CA ILE A 9 2.77 8.05 12.47
C ILE A 9 3.94 8.70 11.70
N ASN A 10 4.77 9.51 12.35
CA ASN A 10 5.94 10.06 11.66
C ASN A 10 6.98 8.97 11.32
N SER A 11 7.13 7.93 12.15
CA SER A 11 7.97 6.77 11.82
C SER A 11 7.52 6.08 10.54
N ILE A 12 6.22 5.85 10.34
CA ILE A 12 5.71 5.25 9.09
C ILE A 12 5.79 6.21 7.89
N LEU A 13 5.74 7.53 8.10
CA LEU A 13 5.86 8.51 7.01
C LEU A 13 7.30 8.79 6.57
N SER A 14 8.29 8.56 7.44
CA SER A 14 9.70 8.97 7.22
C SER A 14 10.41 8.42 5.97
N GLY A 15 9.81 7.49 5.22
CA GLY A 15 10.45 6.91 4.05
C GLY A 15 10.40 7.82 2.82
N PRO A 16 11.52 8.11 2.12
CA PRO A 16 11.51 8.97 0.92
C PRO A 16 10.62 8.42 -0.21
N LYS A 17 10.54 7.09 -0.39
CA LYS A 17 9.61 6.47 -1.36
C LYS A 17 8.14 6.82 -1.09
N THR A 18 7.75 7.08 0.16
CA THR A 18 6.38 7.46 0.53
C THR A 18 6.03 8.84 -0.03
N HIS A 19 6.93 9.81 0.16
CA HIS A 19 6.79 11.18 -0.34
C HIS A 19 6.74 11.22 -1.87
N ILE A 20 7.63 10.47 -2.53
CA ILE A 20 7.64 10.34 -3.99
C ILE A 20 6.31 9.80 -4.51
N VAL A 21 5.76 8.75 -3.89
CA VAL A 21 4.46 8.17 -4.27
C VAL A 21 3.33 9.17 -4.09
N ASN A 22 3.31 9.94 -3.01
CA ASN A 22 2.31 10.99 -2.78
C ASN A 22 2.40 12.09 -3.83
N MET A 23 3.61 12.58 -4.13
CA MET A 23 3.83 13.57 -5.18
C MET A 23 3.39 13.08 -6.55
N TRP A 24 3.72 11.83 -6.90
CA TRP A 24 3.27 11.21 -8.16
C TRP A 24 1.75 11.11 -8.24
N SER A 25 1.11 10.62 -7.17
CA SER A 25 -0.35 10.45 -7.12
C SER A 25 -1.08 11.78 -7.27
N ASN A 26 -0.64 12.82 -6.55
CA ASN A 26 -1.20 14.16 -6.65
C ASN A 26 -0.94 14.81 -8.01
N THR A 27 0.26 14.63 -8.59
CA THR A 27 0.60 15.17 -9.93
C THR A 27 -0.30 14.58 -11.00
N LEU A 28 -0.47 13.25 -11.01
CA LEU A 28 -1.35 12.57 -11.97
C LEU A 28 -2.81 13.03 -11.80
N HIS A 29 -3.26 13.23 -10.56
CA HIS A 29 -4.62 13.70 -10.31
C HIS A 29 -4.82 15.16 -10.72
N LEU A 30 -3.83 16.03 -10.44
CA LEU A 30 -3.77 17.43 -10.85
C LEU A 30 -3.90 17.56 -12.37
N ALA A 31 -3.16 16.74 -13.13
CA ALA A 31 -3.23 16.75 -14.59
C ALA A 31 -4.57 16.25 -15.13
N MET A 32 -5.16 15.22 -14.50
CA MET A 32 -6.34 14.53 -15.05
C MET A 32 -7.65 15.30 -14.88
N ASN A 33 -7.89 15.94 -13.73
CA ASN A 33 -9.17 16.61 -13.45
C ASN A 33 -9.56 17.68 -14.49
N PRO A 34 -8.68 18.61 -14.91
CA PRO A 34 -9.03 19.56 -15.97
C PRO A 34 -9.20 18.89 -17.33
N ILE A 35 -8.49 17.80 -17.62
CA ILE A 35 -8.67 17.01 -18.86
C ILE A 35 -10.05 16.36 -18.87
N GLU A 36 -10.49 15.79 -17.75
CA GLU A 36 -11.83 15.21 -17.60
C GLU A 36 -12.92 16.26 -17.77
N LYS A 37 -12.71 17.45 -17.19
CA LYS A 37 -13.61 18.58 -17.38
C LYS A 37 -13.65 19.02 -18.85
N ALA A 38 -12.50 19.02 -19.53
CA ALA A 38 -12.41 19.32 -20.96
C ALA A 38 -13.17 18.31 -21.83
N ILE A 39 -12.91 17.03 -21.62
CA ILE A 39 -13.56 15.92 -22.32
C ILE A 39 -15.08 15.93 -22.05
N GLY A 40 -15.48 16.07 -20.79
CA GLY A 40 -16.88 16.13 -20.39
C GLY A 40 -17.62 17.36 -20.93
N GLY A 41 -16.94 18.51 -21.00
CA GLY A 41 -17.45 19.73 -21.62
C GLY A 41 -17.69 19.53 -23.12
N VAL A 42 -16.71 19.00 -23.87
CA VAL A 42 -16.85 18.72 -25.30
C VAL A 42 -17.97 17.70 -25.57
N ALA A 43 -17.95 16.56 -24.87
CA ALA A 43 -18.97 15.53 -25.02
C ALA A 43 -20.38 16.00 -24.59
N GLY A 44 -20.45 16.94 -23.65
CA GLY A 44 -21.70 17.53 -23.17
C GLY A 44 -22.18 18.75 -23.96
N GLY A 45 -21.42 19.23 -24.96
CA GLY A 45 -21.72 20.45 -25.71
C GLY A 45 -21.43 21.76 -24.96
N ASP A 46 -20.79 21.71 -23.79
CA ASP A 46 -20.38 22.88 -23.00
C ASP A 46 -18.90 23.23 -23.26
N LEU A 47 -18.66 23.92 -24.37
CA LEU A 47 -17.33 24.40 -24.74
C LEU A 47 -16.75 25.40 -23.73
N ALA A 48 -17.59 26.08 -22.93
CA ALA A 48 -17.11 26.99 -21.89
C ALA A 48 -16.48 26.22 -20.73
N SER A 49 -17.11 25.14 -20.28
CA SER A 49 -16.50 24.21 -19.30
C SER A 49 -15.23 23.57 -19.88
N ALA A 50 -15.22 23.26 -21.18
CA ALA A 50 -14.04 22.69 -21.81
C ALA A 50 -12.85 23.65 -21.82
N ARG A 51 -13.11 24.92 -22.18
CA ARG A 51 -12.11 25.99 -22.15
C ARG A 51 -11.66 26.29 -20.72
N GLU A 52 -12.54 26.23 -19.74
CA GLU A 52 -12.17 26.41 -18.33
C GLU A 52 -11.21 25.31 -17.85
N GLY A 53 -11.40 24.05 -18.26
CA GLY A 53 -10.43 22.97 -18.00
C GLY A 53 -9.06 23.27 -18.62
N TYR A 54 -9.03 23.80 -19.84
CA TYR A 54 -7.78 24.24 -20.48
C TYR A 54 -7.12 25.42 -19.75
N ASP A 55 -7.90 26.42 -19.32
CA ASP A 55 -7.38 27.56 -18.54
C ASP A 55 -6.80 27.09 -17.19
N GLN A 56 -7.37 26.05 -16.56
CA GLN A 56 -6.83 25.43 -15.35
C GLN A 56 -5.45 24.80 -15.60
N LEU A 57 -5.27 24.08 -16.73
CA LEU A 57 -3.96 23.50 -17.10
C LEU A 57 -2.88 24.57 -17.29
N ILE A 58 -3.22 25.68 -17.97
CA ILE A 58 -2.29 26.83 -18.10
C ILE A 58 -2.01 27.45 -16.73
N GLY A 59 -3.02 27.50 -15.86
CA GLY A 59 -2.91 27.99 -14.49
C GLY A 59 -1.80 27.27 -13.70
N TYR A 60 -1.69 25.94 -13.83
CA TYR A 60 -0.67 25.18 -13.08
C TYR A 60 0.76 25.63 -13.39
N GLY A 61 1.06 25.91 -14.66
CA GLY A 61 2.37 26.47 -15.02
C GLY A 61 2.55 27.91 -14.54
N SER A 62 1.48 28.70 -14.55
CA SER A 62 1.50 30.12 -14.15
C SER A 62 1.75 30.33 -12.65
N PHE A 63 1.35 29.37 -11.81
CA PHE A 63 1.40 29.50 -10.34
C PHE A 63 2.41 28.56 -9.67
N PHE A 64 3.30 27.94 -10.44
CA PHE A 64 4.27 26.98 -9.93
C PHE A 64 5.23 27.61 -8.91
N VAL A 65 5.74 28.82 -9.20
CA VAL A 65 6.70 29.51 -8.34
C VAL A 65 6.05 29.88 -7.00
N GLU A 66 4.84 30.43 -7.03
CA GLU A 66 4.05 30.78 -5.84
C GLU A 66 3.73 29.53 -5.01
N ALA A 67 3.39 28.42 -5.66
CA ALA A 67 3.15 27.15 -4.98
C ALA A 67 4.41 26.62 -4.28
N VAL A 68 5.59 26.73 -4.89
CA VAL A 68 6.87 26.37 -4.25
C VAL A 68 7.17 27.27 -3.05
N GLN A 69 6.97 28.58 -3.20
CA GLN A 69 7.23 29.54 -2.12
C GLN A 69 6.32 29.32 -0.91
N THR A 70 5.02 29.12 -1.15
CA THR A 70 4.03 28.86 -0.10
C THR A 70 4.22 27.47 0.53
N SER A 71 4.58 26.46 -0.25
CA SER A 71 4.99 25.14 0.25
C SER A 71 6.19 25.23 1.18
N TRP A 72 7.21 26.01 0.82
CA TRP A 72 8.37 26.24 1.68
C TRP A 72 8.01 26.98 2.98
N ALA A 73 7.12 27.96 2.90
CA ALA A 73 6.58 28.63 4.08
C ALA A 73 5.80 27.66 4.98
N ALA A 74 4.96 26.78 4.41
CA ALA A 74 4.25 25.73 5.13
C ALA A 74 5.20 24.70 5.75
N LEU A 75 6.28 24.32 5.07
CA LEU A 75 7.32 23.44 5.63
C LEU A 75 7.94 24.05 6.89
N ARG A 76 8.26 25.36 6.84
CA ARG A 76 8.84 26.12 7.97
C ARG A 76 7.84 26.35 9.11
N LYS A 77 6.58 26.60 8.80
CA LYS A 77 5.51 26.82 9.80
C LYS A 77 5.02 25.50 10.42
N GLY A 78 5.07 24.40 9.66
CA GLY A 78 4.53 23.10 10.04
C GLY A 78 3.00 22.98 9.89
N GLU A 79 2.38 23.93 9.19
CA GLU A 79 0.93 24.04 8.98
C GLU A 79 0.65 24.54 7.57
N ASN A 80 -0.50 24.15 7.01
CA ASN A 80 -0.99 24.68 5.74
C ASN A 80 -1.34 26.17 5.85
N ILE A 81 -1.18 26.90 4.76
CA ILE A 81 -1.45 28.34 4.68
C ILE A 81 -2.80 28.56 4.00
N LEU A 82 -3.02 27.92 2.86
CA LEU A 82 -4.22 28.13 2.05
C LEU A 82 -5.50 27.67 2.74
N ASP A 83 -5.45 26.50 3.38
CA ASP A 83 -6.62 25.78 3.90
C ASP A 83 -6.24 25.01 5.17
N GLU A 84 -7.10 25.07 6.19
CA GLU A 84 -6.88 24.36 7.46
C GLU A 84 -7.08 22.85 7.33
N VAL A 85 -7.82 22.40 6.31
CA VAL A 85 -8.08 20.97 6.08
C VAL A 85 -6.85 20.34 5.47
N THR A 86 -6.12 19.50 6.21
CA THR A 86 -4.86 18.89 5.73
C THR A 86 -5.05 17.42 5.29
N THR A 87 -4.03 16.84 4.65
CA THR A 87 -3.98 15.39 4.36
C THR A 87 -3.86 14.54 5.63
N PHE A 88 -3.35 15.11 6.71
CA PHE A 88 -2.98 14.40 7.91
C PHE A 88 -3.89 14.72 9.11
N GLU A 89 -4.55 13.70 9.65
CA GLU A 89 -5.43 13.81 10.83
C GLU A 89 -4.72 13.27 12.08
N GLY A 90 -3.84 14.04 12.69
CA GLY A 90 -3.15 13.61 13.89
C GLY A 90 -2.78 14.73 14.86
N PRO A 91 -2.40 14.37 16.09
CA PRO A 91 -1.91 15.36 17.04
C PRO A 91 -0.66 16.04 16.45
N HIS A 92 -0.71 17.37 16.40
CA HIS A 92 0.42 18.21 16.06
C HIS A 92 1.05 18.70 17.37
N HIS A 93 2.39 18.64 17.46
CA HIS A 93 3.14 19.19 18.59
C HIS A 93 2.90 18.53 19.97
N ALA A 94 2.42 17.28 20.03
CA ALA A 94 2.31 16.52 21.27
C ALA A 94 3.68 16.21 21.90
N ILE A 95 4.72 15.98 21.08
CA ILE A 95 6.11 15.93 21.55
C ILE A 95 6.63 17.36 21.68
N SER A 96 6.33 18.00 22.81
CA SER A 96 6.80 19.34 23.16
C SER A 96 6.98 19.48 24.67
N SER A 97 7.82 20.43 25.08
CA SER A 97 8.04 20.80 26.47
C SER A 97 6.74 21.21 27.16
N GLY A 98 5.87 21.96 26.49
CA GLY A 98 4.56 22.36 27.00
C GLY A 98 3.65 21.16 27.32
N ASN A 99 3.54 20.21 26.40
CA ASN A 99 2.67 19.03 26.59
C ASN A 99 3.26 17.96 27.52
N THR A 100 4.56 18.03 27.79
CA THR A 100 5.25 17.14 28.75
C THR A 100 5.42 17.78 30.13
N GLY A 101 5.01 19.03 30.32
CA GLY A 101 5.21 19.78 31.56
C GLY A 101 6.68 20.11 31.86
N LEU A 102 7.58 19.98 30.89
CA LEU A 102 9.01 20.28 31.00
C LEU A 102 9.31 21.76 30.76
N THR A 103 8.41 22.62 31.23
CA THR A 103 8.53 24.07 31.20
C THR A 103 8.85 24.61 32.58
N GLN A 104 9.39 25.82 32.62
CA GLN A 104 9.62 26.57 33.83
C GLN A 104 9.11 27.98 33.64
N TYR A 105 8.63 28.59 34.72
CA TYR A 105 8.24 29.98 34.68
C TYR A 105 9.45 30.88 34.43
N VAL A 106 9.28 31.84 33.53
CA VAL A 106 10.29 32.83 33.20
C VAL A 106 10.23 33.93 34.24
N LYS A 107 11.36 34.16 34.92
CA LYS A 107 11.53 35.23 35.89
C LYS A 107 12.37 36.35 35.30
N ASP A 108 12.06 37.59 35.67
CA ASP A 108 12.90 38.75 35.35
C ASP A 108 14.19 38.77 36.19
N ALA A 109 15.01 39.81 35.99
CA ALA A 109 16.28 39.97 36.71
C ALA A 109 16.13 40.07 38.24
N ASP A 110 14.95 40.50 38.70
CA ASP A 110 14.61 40.68 40.11
C ASP A 110 13.92 39.43 40.71
N GLY A 111 13.71 38.39 39.89
CA GLY A 111 13.12 37.12 40.31
C GLY A 111 11.59 37.06 40.28
N ASN A 112 10.92 38.09 39.76
CA ASN A 112 9.47 38.13 39.59
C ASN A 112 9.03 37.41 38.31
N LEU A 113 7.81 36.85 38.33
CA LEU A 113 7.24 36.20 37.14
C LEU A 113 7.00 37.21 36.02
N THR A 114 7.40 36.84 34.80
CA THR A 114 7.01 37.57 33.60
C THR A 114 5.67 37.08 33.10
N PHE A 115 4.87 37.94 32.48
CA PHE A 115 3.53 37.60 31.98
C PHE A 115 3.42 37.90 30.48
N ASN A 116 2.63 37.09 29.77
CA ASN A 116 2.35 37.29 28.35
C ASN A 116 1.25 38.36 28.15
N LYS A 117 0.92 38.65 26.89
CA LYS A 117 -0.09 39.67 26.52
C LYS A 117 -1.50 39.37 27.06
N ASP A 118 -1.76 38.13 27.45
CA ASP A 118 -3.04 37.66 28.00
C ASP A 118 -3.03 37.62 29.54
N GLY A 119 -1.97 38.13 30.19
CA GLY A 119 -1.84 38.17 31.66
C GLY A 119 -1.50 36.82 32.30
N LEU A 120 -1.09 35.82 31.51
CA LEU A 120 -0.67 34.51 32.00
C LEU A 120 0.85 34.47 32.22
N ALA A 121 1.30 33.81 33.29
CA ALA A 121 2.72 33.70 33.60
C ALA A 121 3.47 32.99 32.46
N THR A 122 4.48 33.66 31.91
CA THR A 122 5.27 33.18 30.78
C THR A 122 6.05 31.94 31.20
N GLN A 123 5.96 30.90 30.38
CA GLN A 123 6.71 29.67 30.57
C GLN A 123 7.72 29.50 29.42
N ALA A 124 8.91 29.00 29.75
CA ALA A 124 9.93 28.62 28.78
C ALA A 124 10.35 27.16 28.98
N PRO A 125 10.85 26.48 27.94
CA PRO A 125 11.35 25.11 28.08
C PRO A 125 12.53 25.04 29.06
N THR A 126 12.52 24.05 29.96
CA THR A 126 13.70 23.67 30.75
C THR A 126 14.82 23.13 29.83
N ALA A 127 16.01 22.84 30.36
CA ALA A 127 17.07 22.19 29.57
C ALA A 127 16.60 20.84 28.98
N ALA A 128 15.91 20.02 29.78
CA ALA A 128 15.26 18.79 29.30
C ALA A 128 14.13 19.08 28.31
N GLY A 129 13.35 20.14 28.55
CA GLY A 129 12.31 20.62 27.65
C GLY A 129 12.84 20.99 26.26
N LYS A 130 13.99 21.67 26.17
CA LYS A 130 14.66 21.98 24.90
C LYS A 130 15.07 20.73 24.12
N VAL A 131 15.53 19.69 24.82
CA VAL A 131 15.84 18.38 24.19
C VAL A 131 14.57 17.74 23.65
N VAL A 132 13.47 17.75 24.43
CA VAL A 132 12.17 17.23 23.97
C VAL A 132 11.65 18.00 22.77
N ASP A 133 11.75 19.33 22.76
CA ASP A 133 11.36 20.17 21.63
C ASP A 133 12.20 19.88 20.37
N ALA A 134 13.50 19.64 20.53
CA ALA A 134 14.38 19.24 19.43
C ALA A 134 13.98 17.86 18.86
N VAL A 135 13.75 16.87 19.73
CA VAL A 135 13.27 15.54 19.32
C VAL A 135 11.90 15.63 18.65
N GLY A 136 11.00 16.43 19.19
CA GLY A 136 9.70 16.72 18.59
C GLY A 136 9.84 17.33 17.19
N THR A 137 10.75 18.29 17.03
CA THR A 137 10.99 18.95 15.73
C THR A 137 11.52 17.98 14.69
N VAL A 138 12.49 17.14 15.04
CA VAL A 138 13.07 16.14 14.12
C VAL A 138 12.04 15.05 13.81
N SER A 139 11.34 14.54 14.82
CA SER A 139 10.31 13.52 14.63
C SER A 139 9.14 14.01 13.77
N ARG A 140 8.82 15.31 13.77
CA ARG A 140 7.80 15.90 12.89
C ARG A 140 8.25 16.17 11.45
N LEU A 141 9.53 16.03 11.11
CA LEU A 141 9.99 16.32 9.75
C LEU A 141 9.16 15.60 8.66
N PRO A 142 8.85 14.30 8.77
CA PRO A 142 8.03 13.60 7.76
C PRO A 142 6.64 14.21 7.57
N SER A 143 5.91 14.49 8.65
CA SER A 143 4.61 15.16 8.55
C SER A 143 4.72 16.59 8.02
N ARG A 144 5.78 17.34 8.36
CA ARG A 144 6.01 18.68 7.79
C ARG A 144 6.28 18.65 6.29
N PHE A 145 7.03 17.66 5.79
CA PHE A 145 7.18 17.44 4.34
C PHE A 145 5.85 17.12 3.68
N LEU A 146 5.05 16.24 4.29
CA LEU A 146 3.71 15.92 3.78
C LEU A 146 2.79 17.15 3.73
N THR A 147 2.83 18.00 4.76
CA THR A 147 2.12 19.29 4.81
C THR A 147 2.59 20.24 3.70
N ALA A 148 3.90 20.31 3.45
CA ALA A 148 4.45 21.14 2.39
C ALA A 148 4.06 20.64 0.99
N GLU A 149 4.09 19.33 0.77
CA GLU A 149 3.61 18.70 -0.47
C GLU A 149 2.13 19.02 -0.70
N ASP A 150 1.30 18.84 0.32
CA ASP A 150 -0.12 19.13 0.27
C ASP A 150 -0.38 20.62 -0.04
N GLU A 151 0.34 21.54 0.63
CA GLU A 151 0.25 22.98 0.35
C GLU A 151 0.62 23.31 -1.10
N PHE A 152 1.71 22.72 -1.63
CA PHE A 152 2.13 22.91 -3.02
C PHE A 152 0.99 22.58 -3.99
N PHE A 153 0.40 21.38 -3.88
CA PHE A 153 -0.66 20.95 -4.80
C PHE A 153 -1.96 21.73 -4.60
N LYS A 154 -2.31 22.08 -3.36
CA LYS A 154 -3.49 22.91 -3.08
C LYS A 154 -3.36 24.31 -3.65
N GLN A 155 -2.21 24.94 -3.53
CA GLN A 155 -1.95 26.26 -4.09
C GLN A 155 -2.07 26.25 -5.61
N LEU A 156 -1.50 25.23 -6.28
CA LEU A 156 -1.68 25.04 -7.72
C LEU A 156 -3.15 24.86 -8.09
N ALA A 157 -3.85 23.96 -7.40
CA ALA A 157 -5.25 23.65 -7.68
C ALA A 157 -6.17 24.85 -7.46
N TYR A 158 -6.05 25.51 -6.32
CA TYR A 158 -6.88 26.65 -5.94
C TYR A 158 -6.67 27.84 -6.85
N ARG A 159 -5.42 28.30 -7.01
CA ARG A 159 -5.08 29.47 -7.83
C ARG A 159 -5.52 29.27 -9.28
N SER A 160 -5.27 28.07 -9.83
CA SER A 160 -5.64 27.75 -11.20
C SER A 160 -7.16 27.67 -11.38
N THR A 161 -7.87 27.11 -10.41
CA THR A 161 -9.34 27.05 -10.44
C THR A 161 -9.96 28.42 -10.34
N LEU A 162 -9.54 29.23 -9.36
CA LEU A 162 -10.00 30.61 -9.17
C LEU A 162 -9.78 31.44 -10.43
N LYS A 163 -8.56 31.41 -10.99
CA LYS A 163 -8.24 32.15 -12.23
C LYS A 163 -9.10 31.68 -13.41
N ALA A 164 -9.31 30.38 -13.57
CA ALA A 164 -10.14 29.84 -14.65
C ALA A 164 -11.62 30.23 -14.51
N GLN A 165 -12.15 30.23 -13.29
CA GLN A 165 -13.51 30.69 -13.00
C GLN A 165 -13.68 32.20 -13.29
N LEU A 166 -12.71 33.03 -12.89
CA LEU A 166 -12.71 34.46 -13.19
C LEU A 166 -12.59 34.73 -14.69
N LEU A 167 -11.74 33.97 -15.41
CA LEU A 167 -11.64 34.05 -16.87
C LEU A 167 -12.96 33.68 -17.54
N ARG A 168 -13.65 32.63 -17.06
CA ARG A 168 -14.97 32.23 -17.57
C ARG A 168 -16.01 33.32 -17.29
N SER A 169 -16.08 33.81 -16.06
CA SER A 169 -17.00 34.87 -15.65
C SER A 169 -16.80 36.14 -16.50
N GLY A 170 -15.57 36.64 -16.58
CA GLY A 170 -15.27 37.85 -17.37
C GLY A 170 -15.57 37.69 -18.86
N ARG A 171 -15.27 36.53 -19.45
CA ARG A 171 -15.63 36.24 -20.86
C ARG A 171 -17.14 36.15 -21.07
N SER A 172 -17.89 35.61 -20.11
CA SER A 172 -19.35 35.57 -20.17
C SER A 172 -19.98 36.97 -20.10
N GLN A 173 -19.30 37.92 -19.48
CA GLN A 173 -19.65 39.35 -19.45
C GLN A 173 -19.18 40.11 -20.70
N GLY A 174 -18.56 39.43 -21.67
CA GLY A 174 -18.05 40.03 -22.90
C GLY A 174 -16.71 40.76 -22.77
N LEU A 175 -16.03 40.68 -21.61
CA LEU A 175 -14.73 41.31 -21.41
C LEU A 175 -13.66 40.63 -22.26
N GLN A 176 -12.78 41.43 -22.87
CA GLN A 176 -11.71 40.95 -23.74
C GLN A 176 -10.40 41.70 -23.50
N GLY A 177 -9.28 41.08 -23.92
CA GLY A 177 -7.95 41.70 -23.89
C GLY A 177 -7.58 42.26 -22.52
N LYS A 178 -7.20 43.55 -22.48
CA LYS A 178 -6.78 44.23 -21.25
C LYS A 178 -7.90 44.32 -20.20
N GLN A 179 -9.15 44.51 -20.60
CA GLN A 179 -10.27 44.61 -19.66
C GLN A 179 -10.49 43.30 -18.90
N LEU A 180 -10.40 42.17 -19.60
CA LEU A 180 -10.47 40.85 -18.99
C LEU A 180 -9.29 40.62 -18.04
N ALA A 181 -8.07 41.00 -18.45
CA ALA A 181 -6.88 40.83 -17.62
C ALA A 181 -6.97 41.66 -16.32
N SER A 182 -7.41 42.92 -16.40
CA SER A 182 -7.63 43.76 -15.21
C SER A 182 -8.72 43.18 -14.31
N TYR A 183 -9.88 42.80 -14.85
CA TYR A 183 -10.94 42.15 -14.07
C TYR A 183 -10.44 40.90 -13.34
N VAL A 184 -9.72 40.02 -14.04
CA VAL A 184 -9.18 38.80 -13.42
C VAL A 184 -8.17 39.15 -12.34
N SER A 185 -7.27 40.11 -12.55
CA SER A 185 -6.29 40.52 -11.55
C SER A 185 -6.97 41.07 -10.29
N ASP A 186 -7.91 42.00 -10.46
CA ASP A 186 -8.59 42.69 -9.36
C ASP A 186 -9.47 41.74 -8.52
N GLU A 187 -10.12 40.78 -9.17
CA GLU A 187 -10.94 39.78 -8.47
C GLU A 187 -10.13 38.62 -7.90
N PHE A 188 -8.96 38.30 -8.48
CA PHE A 188 -8.13 37.20 -8.01
C PHE A 188 -7.57 37.47 -6.61
N ASP A 189 -7.11 38.69 -6.35
CA ASP A 189 -6.57 39.07 -5.04
C ASP A 189 -7.63 39.02 -3.93
N LYS A 190 -8.90 39.28 -4.27
CA LYS A 190 -10.04 39.14 -3.34
C LYS A 190 -10.33 37.69 -2.97
N GLY A 191 -9.79 36.73 -3.72
CA GLY A 191 -9.84 35.31 -3.39
C GLY A 191 -8.94 34.92 -2.21
N PHE A 192 -8.19 35.84 -1.60
CA PHE A 192 -7.30 35.55 -0.48
C PHE A 192 -7.55 36.47 0.72
N ASP A 193 -7.42 35.91 1.92
CA ASP A 193 -7.36 36.70 3.15
C ASP A 193 -6.00 37.42 3.22
N PRO A 194 -5.97 38.76 3.33
CA PRO A 194 -4.73 39.55 3.24
C PRO A 194 -3.80 39.36 4.45
N ASN A 195 -4.31 38.90 5.59
CA ASN A 195 -3.53 38.73 6.82
C ASN A 195 -2.93 37.33 6.92
N THR A 196 -3.67 36.33 6.44
CA THR A 196 -3.35 34.92 6.63
C THR A 196 -2.93 34.20 5.36
N GLY A 197 -3.28 34.73 4.18
CA GLY A 197 -3.05 34.09 2.88
C GLY A 197 -4.00 32.94 2.59
N ARG A 198 -5.08 32.79 3.37
CA ARG A 198 -6.09 31.73 3.22
C ARG A 198 -6.94 31.95 1.98
N GLY A 199 -7.33 30.85 1.32
CA GLY A 199 -8.30 30.92 0.24
C GLY A 199 -9.68 31.30 0.77
N LEU A 200 -10.39 32.18 0.06
CA LEU A 200 -11.75 32.64 0.39
C LEU A 200 -12.81 32.09 -0.55
N ASP A 201 -12.44 31.63 -1.76
CA ASP A 201 -13.38 31.06 -2.71
C ASP A 201 -13.70 29.59 -2.37
N ALA A 202 -14.95 29.34 -1.97
CA ALA A 202 -15.38 28.02 -1.53
C ALA A 202 -15.31 26.95 -2.63
N ALA A 203 -15.56 27.32 -3.89
CA ALA A 203 -15.56 26.37 -5.01
C ALA A 203 -14.13 25.95 -5.39
N ALA A 204 -13.21 26.90 -5.43
CA ALA A 204 -11.80 26.66 -5.67
C ALA A 204 -11.16 25.89 -4.50
N LEU A 205 -11.52 26.18 -3.23
CA LEU A 205 -11.08 25.38 -2.07
C LEU A 205 -11.58 23.94 -2.19
N GLN A 206 -12.85 23.74 -2.52
CA GLN A 206 -13.41 22.42 -2.71
C GLN A 206 -12.71 21.65 -3.83
N ASN A 207 -12.39 22.32 -4.95
CA ASN A 207 -11.63 21.71 -6.03
C ASN A 207 -10.20 21.34 -5.60
N ALA A 208 -9.53 22.20 -4.83
CA ALA A 208 -8.20 21.94 -4.28
C ALA A 208 -8.17 20.74 -3.33
N ARG A 209 -9.18 20.62 -2.45
CA ARG A 209 -9.36 19.45 -1.57
C ARG A 209 -9.67 18.16 -2.34
N GLU A 210 -10.44 18.25 -3.42
CA GLU A 210 -10.70 17.12 -4.32
C GLU A 210 -9.42 16.62 -4.99
N LEU A 211 -8.60 17.55 -5.48
CA LEU A 211 -7.35 17.27 -6.19
C LEU A 211 -6.23 16.74 -5.32
N THR A 212 -6.28 16.99 -4.01
CA THR A 212 -5.28 16.53 -3.03
C THR A 212 -5.80 15.41 -2.14
N PHE A 213 -6.98 14.86 -2.46
CA PHE A 213 -7.65 13.80 -1.68
C PHE A 213 -7.91 14.18 -0.21
N THR A 214 -8.00 15.47 0.11
CA THR A 214 -8.20 15.98 1.47
C THR A 214 -9.64 16.38 1.77
N ASN A 215 -10.60 16.07 0.90
CA ASN A 215 -12.01 16.33 1.18
C ASN A 215 -12.44 15.75 2.52
N THR A 216 -13.35 16.46 3.18
CA THR A 216 -14.04 15.93 4.36
C THR A 216 -14.87 14.70 3.99
N LEU A 217 -14.94 13.75 4.91
CA LEU A 217 -15.76 12.55 4.73
C LEU A 217 -17.15 12.84 5.28
N ASP A 218 -18.08 13.23 4.41
CA ASP A 218 -19.38 13.72 4.88
C ASP A 218 -20.46 12.64 5.04
N TYR A 219 -20.26 11.46 4.45
CA TYR A 219 -21.20 10.33 4.52
C TYR A 219 -20.53 8.95 4.37
N GLY A 220 -21.28 7.90 4.68
CA GLY A 220 -20.92 6.50 4.42
C GLY A 220 -19.97 5.87 5.44
N ILE A 221 -19.48 4.68 5.11
CA ILE A 221 -18.61 3.89 5.99
C ILE A 221 -17.30 4.62 6.31
N SER A 222 -16.74 5.37 5.35
CA SER A 222 -15.49 6.10 5.57
C SER A 222 -15.63 7.21 6.62
N LYS A 223 -16.76 7.94 6.64
CA LYS A 223 -17.07 8.89 7.71
C LYS A 223 -17.18 8.19 9.06
N SER A 224 -17.90 7.08 9.10
CA SER A 224 -18.09 6.31 10.34
C SER A 224 -16.74 5.83 10.91
N LEU A 225 -15.83 5.38 10.05
CA LEU A 225 -14.47 4.99 10.43
C LEU A 225 -13.62 6.18 10.89
N GLN A 226 -13.77 7.35 10.25
CA GLN A 226 -13.10 8.58 10.66
C GLN A 226 -13.60 9.05 12.03
N ASP A 227 -14.91 9.08 12.24
CA ASP A 227 -15.53 9.42 13.52
C ASP A 227 -15.10 8.46 14.63
N LEU A 228 -14.99 7.16 14.34
CA LEU A 228 -14.47 6.16 15.26
C LEU A 228 -13.00 6.43 15.63
N GLY A 229 -12.16 6.75 14.63
CA GLY A 229 -10.75 7.09 14.84
C GLY A 229 -10.53 8.38 15.62
N ASN A 230 -11.45 9.35 15.48
CA ASN A 230 -11.45 10.60 16.24
C ASN A 230 -11.92 10.37 17.69
N LYS A 231 -12.92 9.53 17.92
CA LYS A 231 -13.43 9.19 19.26
C LYS A 231 -12.50 8.27 20.05
N HIS A 232 -11.79 7.37 19.37
CA HIS A 232 -10.90 6.41 19.99
C HIS A 232 -9.47 6.56 19.43
N PRO A 233 -8.60 7.38 20.06
CA PRO A 233 -7.23 7.60 19.60
C PRO A 233 -6.39 6.32 19.42
N GLY A 234 -6.73 5.23 20.12
CA GLY A 234 -6.10 3.91 19.94
C GLY A 234 -6.42 3.24 18.60
N PHE A 235 -7.55 3.57 17.97
CA PHE A 235 -7.92 3.04 16.65
C PHE A 235 -6.97 3.52 15.54
N LYS A 236 -6.28 4.66 15.74
CA LYS A 236 -5.28 5.17 14.80
C LYS A 236 -4.11 4.22 14.61
N VAL A 237 -3.82 3.34 15.57
CA VAL A 237 -2.81 2.27 15.42
C VAL A 237 -3.20 1.26 14.32
N ILE A 238 -4.50 1.08 14.11
CA ILE A 238 -5.05 0.16 13.11
C ILE A 238 -5.17 0.85 11.76
N MET A 239 -5.79 2.03 11.74
CA MET A 239 -5.98 2.85 10.55
C MET A 239 -5.49 4.27 10.82
N PRO A 240 -4.19 4.54 10.63
CA PRO A 240 -3.62 5.87 10.85
C PRO A 240 -4.14 6.91 9.87
N PHE A 241 -4.58 6.47 8.68
CA PHE A 241 -5.08 7.34 7.62
C PHE A 241 -6.41 6.81 7.10
N VAL A 242 -7.50 7.55 7.36
CA VAL A 242 -8.84 7.21 6.86
C VAL A 242 -9.22 8.10 5.67
N ARG A 243 -8.97 9.41 5.78
CA ARG A 243 -9.37 10.43 4.80
C ARG A 243 -8.84 10.17 3.38
N THR A 244 -7.52 10.11 3.22
CA THR A 244 -6.89 10.00 1.90
C THR A 244 -7.26 8.71 1.17
N PRO A 245 -7.13 7.50 1.76
CA PRO A 245 -7.55 6.27 1.09
C PRO A 245 -9.03 6.26 0.75
N ALA A 246 -9.90 6.76 1.64
CA ALA A 246 -11.33 6.85 1.36
C ALA A 246 -11.66 7.79 0.19
N ASN A 247 -10.96 8.93 0.08
CA ASN A 247 -11.14 9.85 -1.03
C ASN A 247 -10.59 9.29 -2.35
N ILE A 248 -9.44 8.62 -2.33
CA ILE A 248 -8.92 7.86 -3.49
C ILE A 248 -9.97 6.86 -3.97
N MET A 249 -10.54 6.05 -3.06
CA MET A 249 -11.59 5.10 -3.41
C MET A 249 -12.83 5.79 -3.99
N ARG A 250 -13.29 6.90 -3.39
CA ARG A 250 -14.42 7.69 -3.91
C ARG A 250 -14.14 8.24 -5.31
N GLN A 251 -12.90 8.61 -5.62
CA GLN A 251 -12.51 9.09 -6.95
C GLN A 251 -12.52 7.97 -7.98
N THR A 252 -12.04 6.78 -7.63
CA THR A 252 -12.16 5.60 -8.49
C THR A 252 -13.63 5.25 -8.73
N TRP A 253 -14.47 5.23 -7.69
CA TRP A 253 -15.90 4.95 -7.78
C TRP A 253 -16.63 5.85 -8.79
N ARG A 254 -16.33 7.16 -8.84
CA ARG A 254 -16.94 8.10 -9.81
C ARG A 254 -16.63 7.74 -11.26
N ARG A 255 -15.51 7.06 -11.50
CA ARG A 255 -14.98 6.72 -12.82
C ARG A 255 -15.26 5.27 -13.21
N THR A 256 -15.69 4.42 -12.29
CA THR A 256 -16.07 3.03 -12.59
C THR A 256 -17.52 2.98 -13.08
N PRO A 257 -17.78 2.65 -14.37
CA PRO A 257 -19.15 2.49 -14.86
C PRO A 257 -19.94 1.48 -14.03
N LEU A 258 -21.26 1.65 -13.97
CA LEU A 258 -22.22 0.91 -13.10
C LEU A 258 -22.07 1.23 -11.61
N ILE A 259 -20.84 1.24 -11.12
CA ILE A 259 -20.53 1.46 -9.71
C ILE A 259 -20.70 2.92 -9.31
N ASN A 260 -20.39 3.87 -10.22
CA ASN A 260 -20.58 5.31 -10.03
C ASN A 260 -22.01 5.69 -9.63
N TYR A 261 -23.04 4.96 -10.08
CA TYR A 261 -24.44 5.21 -9.71
C TYR A 261 -24.73 5.00 -8.22
N ALA A 262 -23.96 4.15 -7.52
CA ALA A 262 -24.09 3.96 -6.08
C ALA A 262 -23.60 5.20 -5.30
N GLN A 263 -22.75 6.03 -5.89
CA GLN A 263 -22.16 7.17 -5.20
C GLN A 263 -23.10 8.37 -5.15
N LYS A 264 -23.47 8.79 -3.92
CA LYS A 264 -24.34 9.96 -3.68
C LYS A 264 -23.84 11.23 -4.37
N GLN A 265 -22.57 11.60 -4.16
CA GLN A 265 -22.01 12.83 -4.74
C GLN A 265 -22.06 12.86 -6.27
N TRP A 266 -21.78 11.74 -6.94
CA TRP A 266 -21.82 11.69 -8.40
C TRP A 266 -23.23 11.91 -8.95
N ARG A 267 -24.24 11.33 -8.29
CA ARG A 267 -25.65 11.56 -8.63
C ARG A 267 -26.05 13.03 -8.41
N GLU A 268 -25.60 13.64 -7.32
CA GLU A 268 -25.85 15.05 -7.04
C GLU A 268 -25.17 15.97 -8.06
N ASP A 269 -23.93 15.68 -8.47
CA ASP A 269 -23.21 16.44 -9.51
C ASP A 269 -23.89 16.33 -10.88
N LEU A 270 -24.44 15.16 -11.20
CA LEU A 270 -25.19 14.93 -12.44
C LEU A 270 -26.54 15.66 -12.46
N LEU A 271 -27.16 15.84 -11.29
CA LEU A 271 -28.49 16.44 -11.13
C LEU A 271 -28.45 17.92 -10.68
N SER A 272 -27.27 18.51 -10.49
CA SER A 272 -27.12 19.83 -9.85
C SER A 272 -27.61 21.03 -10.67
N GLY A 273 -27.98 20.84 -11.94
CA GLY A 273 -28.32 21.92 -12.87
C GLY A 273 -27.12 22.81 -13.31
N ASP A 274 -26.05 22.87 -12.52
CA ASP A 274 -24.77 23.51 -12.90
C ASP A 274 -24.08 22.77 -14.04
N PRO A 275 -23.93 23.38 -15.24
CA PRO A 275 -23.29 22.76 -16.40
C PRO A 275 -21.88 22.25 -16.11
N THR A 276 -21.14 22.92 -15.22
CA THR A 276 -19.76 22.57 -14.87
C THR A 276 -19.67 21.26 -14.11
N ARG A 277 -20.57 21.06 -13.14
CA ARG A 277 -20.65 19.84 -12.33
C ARG A 277 -21.17 18.67 -13.17
N VAL A 278 -22.16 18.92 -14.02
CA VAL A 278 -22.69 17.92 -14.96
C VAL A 278 -21.60 17.49 -15.96
N ALA A 279 -20.88 18.44 -16.55
CA ALA A 279 -19.77 18.16 -17.46
C ALA A 279 -18.68 17.31 -16.77
N LYS A 280 -18.31 17.66 -15.53
CA LYS A 280 -17.35 16.87 -14.74
C LYS A 280 -17.85 15.45 -14.46
N ALA A 281 -19.12 15.29 -14.06
CA ALA A 281 -19.71 13.98 -13.77
C ALA A 281 -19.73 13.06 -15.01
N LYS A 282 -20.09 13.61 -16.19
CA LYS A 282 -20.01 12.90 -17.48
C LYS A 282 -18.57 12.59 -17.89
N GLY A 283 -17.68 13.56 -17.72
CA GLY A 283 -16.24 13.41 -17.98
C GLY A 283 -15.60 12.28 -17.19
N ASN A 284 -15.93 12.15 -15.90
CA ASN A 284 -15.44 11.06 -15.05
C ASN A 284 -15.78 9.67 -15.62
N VAL A 285 -17.03 9.46 -16.08
CA VAL A 285 -17.46 8.17 -16.64
C VAL A 285 -16.81 7.90 -17.98
N LEU A 286 -16.73 8.91 -18.86
CA LEU A 286 -16.11 8.76 -20.17
C LEU A 286 -14.62 8.44 -20.06
N THR A 287 -13.87 9.22 -19.25
CA THR A 287 -12.45 8.97 -18.98
C THR A 287 -12.25 7.61 -18.33
N GLY A 288 -13.06 7.26 -17.33
CA GLY A 288 -13.02 5.96 -16.70
C GLY A 288 -13.23 4.82 -17.70
N THR A 289 -14.23 4.92 -18.57
CA THR A 289 -14.50 3.94 -19.64
C THR A 289 -13.30 3.78 -20.58
N MET A 290 -12.68 4.89 -20.99
CA MET A 290 -11.45 4.86 -21.81
C MET A 290 -10.29 4.17 -21.08
N MET A 291 -10.09 4.49 -19.79
CA MET A 291 -9.03 3.89 -18.97
C MET A 291 -9.24 2.39 -18.76
N TYR A 292 -10.47 1.96 -18.45
CA TYR A 292 -10.81 0.55 -18.31
C TYR A 292 -10.66 -0.21 -19.63
N SER A 293 -11.05 0.39 -20.76
CA SER A 293 -10.89 -0.25 -22.07
C SER A 293 -9.42 -0.44 -22.42
N ALA A 294 -8.60 0.58 -22.21
CA ALA A 294 -7.14 0.48 -22.41
C ALA A 294 -6.52 -0.55 -21.46
N ALA A 295 -6.88 -0.54 -20.19
CA ALA A 295 -6.36 -1.49 -19.21
C ALA A 295 -6.82 -2.93 -19.51
N ALA A 296 -8.07 -3.14 -19.95
CA ALA A 296 -8.58 -4.44 -20.35
C ALA A 296 -7.83 -4.98 -21.57
N TYR A 297 -7.55 -4.12 -22.56
CA TYR A 297 -6.71 -4.48 -23.71
C TYR A 297 -5.28 -4.85 -23.28
N MET A 298 -4.67 -4.10 -22.36
CA MET A 298 -3.36 -4.44 -21.81
C MET A 298 -3.41 -5.77 -21.04
N ALA A 299 -4.48 -6.04 -20.29
CA ALA A 299 -4.65 -7.29 -19.53
C ALA A 299 -4.81 -8.49 -20.47
N TYR A 300 -5.65 -8.33 -21.49
CA TYR A 300 -5.88 -9.35 -22.52
C TYR A 300 -4.58 -9.75 -23.22
N ASN A 301 -3.71 -8.78 -23.53
CA ASN A 301 -2.40 -9.02 -24.13
C ASN A 301 -1.31 -9.44 -23.11
N GLY A 302 -1.66 -9.66 -21.85
CA GLY A 302 -0.72 -10.04 -20.79
C GLY A 302 0.29 -8.96 -20.40
N GLN A 303 0.07 -7.71 -20.81
CA GLN A 303 0.92 -6.55 -20.49
C GLN A 303 0.70 -6.02 -19.08
N ILE A 304 -0.39 -6.39 -18.42
CA ILE A 304 -0.61 -6.15 -16.99
C ILE A 304 -1.03 -7.43 -16.28
N THR A 305 -0.60 -7.57 -15.04
CA THR A 305 -0.96 -8.69 -14.16
C THR A 305 -2.01 -8.24 -13.14
N GLY A 306 -2.93 -9.14 -12.79
CA GLY A 306 -3.90 -8.95 -11.70
C GLY A 306 -3.39 -9.44 -10.35
N GLY A 307 -4.32 -9.83 -9.48
CA GLY A 307 -4.06 -10.41 -8.17
C GLY A 307 -3.39 -11.78 -8.21
N GLY A 308 -3.55 -12.53 -9.31
CA GLY A 308 -3.08 -13.92 -9.46
C GLY A 308 -3.87 -14.92 -8.60
N PRO A 309 -3.38 -16.17 -8.47
CA PRO A 309 -4.15 -17.25 -7.87
C PRO A 309 -4.64 -16.94 -6.45
N VAL A 310 -5.89 -17.34 -6.15
CA VAL A 310 -6.52 -17.17 -4.83
C VAL A 310 -5.77 -17.98 -3.76
N ASP A 311 -5.27 -19.18 -4.10
CA ASP A 311 -4.45 -19.98 -3.19
C ASP A 311 -3.10 -19.29 -2.91
N PRO A 312 -2.83 -18.87 -1.65
CA PRO A 312 -1.57 -18.22 -1.29
C PRO A 312 -0.33 -19.06 -1.60
N LYS A 313 -0.44 -20.39 -1.59
CA LYS A 313 0.69 -21.29 -1.89
C LYS A 313 1.00 -21.29 -3.38
N ALA A 314 -0.03 -21.45 -4.23
CA ALA A 314 0.13 -21.33 -5.69
C ALA A 314 0.66 -19.95 -6.08
N LYS A 315 0.13 -18.87 -5.47
CA LYS A 315 0.64 -17.50 -5.65
C LYS A 315 2.11 -17.36 -5.24
N SER A 316 2.52 -17.99 -4.13
CA SER A 316 3.92 -17.95 -3.70
C SER A 316 4.88 -18.62 -4.69
N ILE A 317 4.46 -19.72 -5.31
CA ILE A 317 5.22 -20.42 -6.35
C ILE A 317 5.29 -19.56 -7.62
N LEU A 318 4.15 -18.98 -8.04
CA LEU A 318 4.12 -18.06 -9.17
C LEU A 318 5.09 -16.89 -8.96
N MET A 319 5.17 -16.34 -7.74
CA MET A 319 6.12 -15.26 -7.40
C MET A 319 7.59 -15.70 -7.44
N GLU A 320 7.91 -16.98 -7.29
CA GLU A 320 9.29 -17.49 -7.44
C GLU A 320 9.78 -17.45 -8.89
N THR A 321 8.85 -17.49 -9.87
CA THR A 321 9.13 -17.28 -11.31
C THR A 321 9.53 -15.84 -11.64
N GLY A 322 9.49 -14.93 -10.66
CA GLY A 322 9.72 -13.50 -10.87
C GLY A 322 8.45 -12.72 -11.19
N TRP A 323 7.32 -13.40 -11.46
CA TRP A 323 6.01 -12.77 -11.59
C TRP A 323 5.63 -11.96 -10.34
N ARG A 324 4.97 -10.83 -10.53
CA ARG A 324 4.48 -9.99 -9.44
C ARG A 324 3.01 -9.61 -9.69
N PRO A 325 2.19 -9.56 -8.63
CA PRO A 325 0.80 -9.14 -8.77
C PRO A 325 0.74 -7.64 -9.03
N TYR A 326 -0.27 -7.22 -9.80
CA TYR A 326 -0.54 -5.82 -10.10
C TYR A 326 0.69 -5.08 -10.65
N SER A 327 1.28 -5.64 -11.72
CA SER A 327 2.47 -5.14 -12.38
C SER A 327 2.25 -4.92 -13.87
N PHE A 328 2.93 -3.91 -14.42
CA PHE A 328 3.18 -3.84 -15.85
C PHE A 328 4.23 -4.89 -16.22
N MET A 329 3.93 -5.69 -17.23
CA MET A 329 4.83 -6.67 -17.82
C MET A 329 5.43 -6.07 -19.08
N THR A 330 6.75 -5.91 -19.07
CA THR A 330 7.52 -5.59 -20.28
C THR A 330 8.35 -6.80 -20.67
N MET A 331 8.62 -6.94 -21.96
CA MET A 331 9.48 -7.97 -22.52
C MET A 331 10.65 -7.27 -23.21
N ASP A 332 11.88 -7.71 -22.93
CA ASP A 332 13.05 -7.26 -23.67
C ASP A 332 13.19 -7.99 -25.01
N ASP A 333 14.12 -7.53 -25.85
CA ASP A 333 14.35 -8.11 -27.18
C ASP A 333 14.77 -9.60 -27.14
N ASP A 334 15.31 -10.05 -26.00
CA ASP A 334 15.72 -11.43 -25.73
C ASP A 334 14.55 -12.31 -25.21
N GLY A 335 13.35 -11.75 -25.08
CA GLY A 335 12.16 -12.46 -24.61
C GLY A 335 12.06 -12.62 -23.09
N ASN A 336 12.91 -11.97 -22.30
CA ASN A 336 12.82 -11.98 -20.85
C ASN A 336 11.77 -10.98 -20.37
N LYS A 337 10.95 -11.43 -19.42
CA LYS A 337 9.89 -10.61 -18.81
C LYS A 337 10.44 -9.78 -17.66
N SER A 338 9.97 -8.55 -17.52
CA SER A 338 10.16 -7.71 -16.33
C SER A 338 8.81 -7.25 -15.82
N TYR A 339 8.64 -7.28 -14.50
CA TYR A 339 7.39 -6.93 -13.83
C TYR A 339 7.60 -5.71 -12.94
N THR A 340 6.98 -4.59 -13.29
CA THR A 340 7.03 -3.34 -12.54
C THR A 340 5.69 -3.09 -11.82
N PRO A 341 5.62 -3.21 -10.48
CA PRO A 341 4.38 -3.03 -9.74
C PRO A 341 3.79 -1.64 -9.90
N TYR A 342 2.51 -1.56 -10.24
CA TYR A 342 1.77 -0.29 -10.37
C TYR A 342 0.91 0.04 -9.14
N GLN A 343 0.89 -0.81 -8.10
CA GLN A 343 0.03 -0.64 -6.91
C GLN A 343 0.17 0.70 -6.19
N ARG A 344 1.30 1.38 -6.34
CA ARG A 344 1.60 2.68 -5.71
C ARG A 344 1.16 3.88 -6.57
N MET A 345 0.51 3.65 -7.70
CA MET A 345 0.01 4.69 -8.60
C MET A 345 -1.46 5.02 -8.35
N ASP A 346 -1.97 4.89 -7.13
CA ASP A 346 -3.38 5.19 -6.84
C ASP A 346 -3.73 6.65 -7.19
N PRO A 347 -4.95 6.94 -7.71
CA PRO A 347 -6.05 6.01 -7.98
C PRO A 347 -5.90 5.17 -9.26
N TRP A 348 -4.93 5.46 -10.12
CA TRP A 348 -4.72 4.78 -11.42
C TRP A 348 -4.50 3.28 -11.29
N ALA A 349 -3.76 2.89 -10.24
CA ALA A 349 -3.51 1.49 -9.93
C ALA A 349 -4.79 0.65 -9.77
N MET A 350 -5.89 1.26 -9.33
CA MET A 350 -7.18 0.57 -9.23
C MET A 350 -7.77 0.25 -10.60
N PHE A 351 -7.63 1.12 -11.61
CA PHE A 351 -8.16 0.87 -12.95
C PHE A 351 -7.45 -0.31 -13.61
N PHE A 352 -6.11 -0.31 -13.58
CA PHE A 352 -5.32 -1.42 -14.09
C PHE A 352 -5.61 -2.73 -13.34
N GLY A 353 -5.65 -2.67 -12.00
CA GLY A 353 -5.91 -3.86 -11.18
C GLY A 353 -7.30 -4.44 -11.40
N LEU A 354 -8.33 -3.61 -11.39
CA LEU A 354 -9.71 -4.05 -11.64
C LEU A 354 -9.90 -4.62 -13.04
N ALA A 355 -9.32 -3.98 -14.06
CA ALA A 355 -9.39 -4.50 -15.42
C ALA A 355 -8.65 -5.84 -15.54
N ALA A 356 -7.45 -5.97 -14.97
CA ALA A 356 -6.69 -7.21 -14.98
C ALA A 356 -7.42 -8.35 -14.24
N ASP A 357 -7.97 -8.07 -13.05
CA ASP A 357 -8.73 -9.04 -12.27
C ASP A 357 -10.03 -9.44 -13.00
N THR A 358 -10.73 -8.48 -13.62
CA THR A 358 -11.95 -8.76 -14.39
C THR A 358 -11.66 -9.63 -15.60
N THR A 359 -10.61 -9.30 -16.37
CA THR A 359 -10.18 -10.11 -17.53
C THR A 359 -9.73 -11.51 -17.11
N GLU A 360 -9.06 -11.66 -15.96
CA GLU A 360 -8.66 -12.95 -15.40
C GLU A 360 -9.88 -13.80 -14.99
N ILE A 361 -10.90 -13.19 -14.39
CA ILE A 361 -12.15 -13.88 -14.00
C ILE A 361 -12.97 -14.26 -15.23
N VAL A 362 -13.24 -13.31 -16.12
CA VAL A 362 -14.07 -13.53 -17.32
C VAL A 362 -13.39 -14.49 -18.29
N GLY A 363 -12.06 -14.46 -18.42
CA GLY A 363 -11.32 -15.38 -19.27
C GLY A 363 -11.32 -16.85 -18.79
N GLN A 364 -11.86 -17.14 -17.60
CA GLN A 364 -12.07 -18.50 -17.11
C GLN A 364 -13.47 -19.05 -17.45
N ILE A 365 -14.31 -18.25 -18.11
CA ILE A 365 -15.69 -18.59 -18.50
C ILE A 365 -15.70 -18.81 -20.01
N ASP A 366 -16.25 -19.94 -20.46
CA ASP A 366 -16.22 -20.38 -21.88
C ASP A 366 -17.07 -19.47 -22.78
N GLU A 367 -18.30 -19.17 -22.36
CA GLU A 367 -19.19 -18.19 -22.98
C GLU A 367 -19.67 -17.19 -21.92
N ALA A 368 -18.98 -16.05 -21.81
CA ALA A 368 -19.32 -15.03 -20.81
C ALA A 368 -20.50 -14.15 -21.26
N GLU A 369 -21.54 -14.07 -20.44
CA GLU A 369 -22.67 -13.16 -20.65
C GLU A 369 -22.48 -11.80 -19.96
N ALA A 370 -23.42 -10.87 -20.18
CA ALA A 370 -23.37 -9.55 -19.52
C ALA A 370 -23.44 -9.64 -17.99
N ASP A 371 -24.18 -10.62 -17.47
CA ASP A 371 -24.29 -10.86 -16.02
C ASP A 371 -22.98 -11.39 -15.43
N ASP A 372 -22.27 -12.27 -16.14
CA ASP A 372 -20.94 -12.76 -15.73
C ASP A 372 -19.91 -11.64 -15.70
N LEU A 373 -19.95 -10.73 -16.68
CA LEU A 373 -19.12 -9.54 -16.68
C LEU A 373 -19.44 -8.65 -15.47
N ALA A 374 -20.72 -8.46 -15.14
CA ALA A 374 -21.12 -7.67 -13.98
C ALA A 374 -20.66 -8.30 -12.67
N ILE A 375 -20.83 -9.62 -12.50
CA ILE A 375 -20.33 -10.38 -11.34
C ILE A 375 -18.80 -10.29 -11.28
N GLY A 376 -18.11 -10.48 -12.40
CA GLY A 376 -16.67 -10.37 -12.52
C GLY A 376 -16.14 -9.01 -12.08
N ILE A 377 -16.79 -7.91 -12.50
CA ILE A 377 -16.45 -6.55 -12.04
C ILE A 377 -16.64 -6.41 -10.53
N VAL A 378 -17.74 -6.90 -9.97
CA VAL A 378 -18.01 -6.83 -8.52
C VAL A 378 -17.01 -7.65 -7.72
N THR A 379 -16.69 -8.87 -8.17
CA THR A 379 -15.69 -9.75 -7.55
C THR A 379 -14.28 -9.17 -7.66
N ALA A 380 -13.88 -8.67 -8.83
CA ALA A 380 -12.64 -7.94 -9.03
C ALA A 380 -12.56 -6.74 -8.10
N PHE A 381 -13.65 -6.00 -7.93
CA PHE A 381 -13.72 -4.88 -7.00
C PHE A 381 -13.49 -5.27 -5.55
N ALA A 382 -14.17 -6.32 -5.07
CA ALA A 382 -13.96 -6.86 -3.73
C ALA A 382 -12.51 -7.32 -3.53
N ASN A 383 -11.95 -8.08 -4.48
CA ASN A 383 -10.58 -8.56 -4.46
C ASN A 383 -9.56 -7.42 -4.49
N ASN A 384 -9.80 -6.37 -5.27
CA ASN A 384 -8.91 -5.24 -5.37
C ASN A 384 -8.84 -4.50 -4.03
N ILE A 385 -9.99 -4.21 -3.40
CA ILE A 385 -10.05 -3.55 -2.08
C ILE A 385 -9.34 -4.37 -1.01
N SER A 386 -9.60 -5.67 -0.93
CA SER A 386 -9.00 -6.53 0.11
C SER A 386 -7.47 -6.62 -0.02
N ASN A 387 -6.94 -6.42 -1.23
CA ASN A 387 -5.52 -6.49 -1.54
C ASN A 387 -4.77 -5.14 -1.45
N LYS A 388 -5.46 -4.03 -1.12
CA LYS A 388 -4.82 -2.72 -0.99
C LYS A 388 -4.01 -2.62 0.30
N SER A 389 -2.86 -1.95 0.22
CA SER A 389 -1.91 -1.78 1.33
C SER A 389 -2.52 -1.15 2.57
N TYR A 390 -3.43 -0.18 2.40
CA TYR A 390 -4.15 0.46 3.50
C TYR A 390 -5.21 -0.45 4.15
N MET A 391 -5.66 -1.51 3.47
CA MET A 391 -6.63 -2.48 4.00
C MET A 391 -5.94 -3.65 4.73
N THR A 392 -4.68 -3.91 4.41
CA THR A 392 -3.87 -4.97 5.04
C THR A 392 -3.85 -4.88 6.57
N GLY A 393 -3.81 -3.67 7.14
CA GLY A 393 -3.86 -3.47 8.61
C GLY A 393 -5.16 -3.99 9.22
N VAL A 394 -6.30 -3.66 8.61
CA VAL A 394 -7.63 -4.12 9.03
C VAL A 394 -7.74 -5.64 8.87
N MET A 395 -7.37 -6.16 7.70
CA MET A 395 -7.44 -7.60 7.41
C MET A 395 -6.57 -8.42 8.37
N ASN A 396 -5.38 -7.93 8.70
CA ASN A 396 -4.50 -8.60 9.66
C ASN A 396 -5.15 -8.73 11.05
N ILE A 397 -5.86 -7.71 11.51
CA ILE A 397 -6.54 -7.74 12.82
C ILE A 397 -7.78 -8.61 12.77
N VAL A 398 -8.60 -8.51 11.71
CA VAL A 398 -9.76 -9.40 11.53
C VAL A 398 -9.31 -10.86 11.54
N ASN A 399 -8.26 -11.19 10.80
CA ASN A 399 -7.67 -12.53 10.79
C ASN A 399 -7.12 -12.94 12.17
N ALA A 400 -6.53 -12.00 12.92
CA ALA A 400 -6.06 -12.26 14.28
C ALA A 400 -7.21 -12.44 15.29
N LEU A 401 -8.35 -11.78 15.13
CA LEU A 401 -9.52 -11.99 15.98
C LEU A 401 -10.20 -13.33 15.67
N GLN A 402 -10.31 -13.68 14.38
CA GLN A 402 -10.89 -14.95 13.93
C GLN A 402 -9.98 -16.15 14.22
N SER A 403 -8.66 -15.97 14.17
CA SER A 403 -7.68 -17.04 14.38
C SER A 403 -6.43 -16.54 15.14
N PRO A 404 -6.57 -16.23 16.44
CA PRO A 404 -5.49 -15.61 17.23
C PRO A 404 -4.20 -16.42 17.24
N LYS A 405 -4.32 -17.74 17.43
CA LYS A 405 -3.17 -18.67 17.46
C LYS A 405 -2.33 -18.65 16.17
N ARG A 406 -2.90 -18.20 15.06
CA ARG A 406 -2.23 -18.21 13.75
C ARG A 406 -1.70 -16.85 13.33
N TYR A 407 -2.40 -15.76 13.67
CA TYR A 407 -2.11 -14.44 13.12
C TYR A 407 -1.69 -13.39 14.16
N ALA A 408 -2.02 -13.56 15.45
CA ALA A 408 -1.77 -12.53 16.46
C ALA A 408 -0.28 -12.20 16.63
N GLU A 409 0.59 -13.21 16.65
CA GLU A 409 2.04 -13.00 16.76
C GLU A 409 2.60 -12.18 15.59
N GLY A 410 2.11 -12.45 14.37
CA GLY A 410 2.49 -11.68 13.18
C GLY A 410 2.06 -10.22 13.26
N VAL A 411 0.87 -9.95 13.81
CA VAL A 411 0.37 -8.58 14.04
C VAL A 411 1.25 -7.84 15.04
N ILE A 412 1.51 -8.44 16.20
CA ILE A 412 2.36 -7.86 17.25
C ILE A 412 3.76 -7.54 16.72
N ARG A 413 4.33 -8.48 15.95
CA ARG A 413 5.65 -8.33 15.35
C ARG A 413 5.72 -7.20 14.33
N ASN A 414 4.74 -7.12 13.42
CA ASN A 414 4.68 -6.04 12.43
C ASN A 414 4.44 -4.69 13.11
N GLN A 415 3.62 -4.65 14.15
CA GLN A 415 3.37 -3.46 14.96
C GLN A 415 4.65 -3.00 15.65
N ALA A 416 5.38 -3.89 16.32
CA ALA A 416 6.64 -3.54 16.97
C ALA A 416 7.68 -2.99 15.97
N ALA A 417 7.82 -3.61 14.80
CA ALA A 417 8.72 -3.15 13.76
C ALA A 417 8.32 -1.80 13.16
N SER A 418 7.04 -1.41 13.24
CA SER A 418 6.54 -0.13 12.69
C SER A 418 6.93 1.10 13.49
N TYR A 419 7.40 0.94 14.74
CA TYR A 419 7.99 2.04 15.51
C TYR A 419 9.37 2.45 15.01
N VAL A 420 10.07 1.57 14.29
CA VAL A 420 11.32 1.91 13.62
C VAL A 420 11.00 2.76 12.40
N PRO A 421 11.58 3.97 12.27
CA PRO A 421 11.36 4.84 11.11
C PRO A 421 11.57 4.13 9.77
N ASN A 422 10.61 4.30 8.86
CA ASN A 422 10.65 3.77 7.50
C ASN A 422 11.90 4.18 6.71
N ALA A 423 12.48 5.36 6.95
CA ALA A 423 13.77 5.75 6.38
C ALA A 423 14.85 4.70 6.64
N PHE A 424 14.96 4.22 7.89
CA PHE A 424 15.92 3.18 8.26
C PHE A 424 15.61 1.84 7.59
N ARG A 425 14.34 1.47 7.49
CA ARG A 425 13.94 0.24 6.79
C ARG A 425 14.30 0.27 5.31
N GLN A 426 14.14 1.42 4.65
CA GLN A 426 14.51 1.59 3.24
C GLN A 426 16.03 1.54 3.05
N TYR A 427 16.80 2.27 3.86
CA TYR A 427 18.27 2.21 3.83
C TYR A 427 18.81 0.81 4.17
N ARG A 428 18.16 0.11 5.10
CA ARG A 428 18.48 -1.28 5.42
C ARG A 428 18.30 -2.18 4.21
N GLN A 429 17.18 -2.09 3.48
CA GLN A 429 16.92 -2.92 2.30
C GLN A 429 17.95 -2.71 1.18
N GLU A 430 18.52 -1.51 1.12
CA GLU A 430 19.57 -1.16 0.15
C GLU A 430 20.95 -1.69 0.56
N SER A 431 21.32 -1.50 1.83
CA SER A 431 22.61 -1.97 2.37
C SER A 431 22.69 -3.49 2.61
N ASP A 432 21.53 -4.15 2.76
CA ASP A 432 21.38 -5.59 2.92
C ASP A 432 20.33 -6.11 1.92
N PRO A 433 20.76 -6.47 0.69
CA PRO A 433 19.85 -6.85 -0.38
C PRO A 433 19.17 -8.20 -0.13
N GLN A 434 19.67 -9.00 0.81
CA GLN A 434 19.04 -10.25 1.22
C GLN A 434 17.86 -9.98 2.15
N MET A 435 16.71 -10.56 1.84
CA MET A 435 15.64 -10.67 2.81
C MET A 435 16.12 -11.56 3.96
N ARG A 436 15.71 -11.25 5.19
CA ARG A 436 16.08 -12.02 6.38
C ARG A 436 14.91 -12.82 6.91
N GLU A 437 15.19 -13.95 7.53
CA GLU A 437 14.19 -14.77 8.19
C GLU A 437 13.84 -14.12 9.53
N VAL A 438 12.56 -13.75 9.66
CA VAL A 438 12.05 -13.04 10.82
C VAL A 438 10.97 -13.91 11.44
N ARG A 439 11.19 -14.35 12.68
CA ARG A 439 10.21 -15.16 13.41
C ARG A 439 9.76 -14.47 14.69
N SER A 440 10.68 -13.90 15.46
CA SER A 440 10.36 -13.21 16.72
C SER A 440 10.07 -11.71 16.55
N VAL A 441 9.54 -11.08 17.61
CA VAL A 441 9.42 -9.62 17.71
C VAL A 441 10.78 -8.93 17.66
N LEU A 442 11.77 -9.49 18.36
CA LEU A 442 13.14 -8.95 18.38
C LEU A 442 13.79 -9.04 17.00
N ASP A 443 13.55 -10.13 16.27
CA ASP A 443 14.01 -10.28 14.88
C ASP A 443 13.41 -9.19 14.01
N ALA A 444 12.14 -8.83 14.19
CA ALA A 444 11.50 -7.83 13.36
C ALA A 444 12.04 -6.42 13.59
N ILE A 445 12.42 -6.11 14.83
CA ILE A 445 13.12 -4.88 15.17
C ILE A 445 14.52 -4.89 14.58
N ARG A 446 15.33 -5.94 14.81
CA ARG A 446 16.69 -6.07 14.22
C ARG A 446 16.67 -6.00 12.71
N ASN A 447 15.71 -6.67 12.08
CA ASN A 447 15.48 -6.64 10.63
C ASN A 447 15.16 -5.22 10.12
N SER A 448 14.64 -4.34 10.96
CA SER A 448 14.27 -2.97 10.58
C SER A 448 15.41 -1.97 10.75
N ILE A 449 16.49 -2.34 11.45
CA ILE A 449 17.61 -1.44 11.78
C ILE A 449 18.83 -1.82 10.92
N PRO A 450 19.39 -0.89 10.15
CA PRO A 450 20.66 -1.08 9.44
C PRO A 450 21.77 -1.59 10.36
N GLY A 451 22.61 -2.51 9.89
CA GLY A 451 23.69 -3.14 10.68
C GLY A 451 23.23 -4.38 11.44
N TYR A 452 22.17 -4.28 12.24
CA TYR A 452 21.62 -5.40 13.02
C TYR A 452 20.86 -6.44 12.18
N SER A 453 20.46 -6.10 10.96
CA SER A 453 19.80 -7.05 10.06
C SER A 453 20.70 -8.22 9.67
N LYS A 454 22.02 -8.02 9.65
CA LYS A 454 23.00 -9.04 9.26
C LYS A 454 23.14 -10.16 10.29
N ASP A 455 22.73 -9.91 11.54
CA ASP A 455 22.68 -10.91 12.61
C ASP A 455 21.57 -11.95 12.40
N LEU A 456 20.63 -11.66 11.48
CA LEU A 456 19.57 -12.59 11.12
C LEU A 456 20.00 -13.44 9.93
N PRO A 457 19.60 -14.72 9.89
CA PRO A 457 19.85 -15.58 8.75
C PRO A 457 19.06 -15.10 7.53
N ALA A 458 19.59 -15.33 6.33
CA ALA A 458 18.87 -15.02 5.11
C ALA A 458 17.56 -15.81 5.03
N LYS A 459 16.50 -15.18 4.56
CA LYS A 459 15.29 -15.86 4.11
C LYS A 459 15.65 -16.59 2.83
N ARG A 460 15.31 -17.87 2.73
CA ARG A 460 15.69 -18.72 1.58
C ARG A 460 14.46 -19.20 0.83
N SER A 461 14.59 -19.35 -0.48
CA SER A 461 13.59 -20.02 -1.30
C SER A 461 13.55 -21.48 -0.85
N TRP A 462 12.36 -21.97 -0.52
CA TRP A 462 12.22 -23.37 -0.14
C TRP A 462 12.37 -24.30 -1.36
N ILE A 463 12.31 -23.78 -2.59
CA ILE A 463 12.43 -24.57 -3.81
C ILE A 463 13.91 -24.75 -4.17
N THR A 464 14.70 -23.67 -4.20
CA THR A 464 16.11 -23.71 -4.61
C THR A 464 17.09 -23.76 -3.44
N GLY A 465 16.69 -23.25 -2.27
CA GLY A 465 17.56 -23.04 -1.11
C GLY A 465 18.34 -21.72 -1.14
N ASP A 466 18.23 -20.95 -2.23
CA ASP A 466 18.96 -19.70 -2.40
C ASP A 466 18.40 -18.56 -1.54
N PRO A 467 19.23 -17.59 -1.12
CA PRO A 467 18.75 -16.38 -0.48
C PRO A 467 17.75 -15.62 -1.36
N VAL A 468 16.61 -15.23 -0.78
CA VAL A 468 15.63 -14.38 -1.45
C VAL A 468 16.11 -12.93 -1.35
N LEU A 469 16.23 -12.27 -2.50
CA LEU A 469 16.64 -10.88 -2.59
C LEU A 469 15.42 -9.96 -2.59
N TYR A 470 15.58 -8.74 -2.07
CA TYR A 470 14.61 -7.68 -2.35
C TYR A 470 14.57 -7.41 -3.85
N PRO A 471 13.38 -7.18 -4.44
CA PRO A 471 13.30 -6.69 -5.81
C PRO A 471 14.10 -5.38 -5.91
N SER A 472 15.09 -5.35 -6.78
CA SER A 472 15.87 -4.14 -7.10
C SER A 472 15.42 -3.62 -8.46
N GLY A 473 14.99 -2.36 -8.50
CA GLY A 473 14.75 -1.66 -9.77
C GLY A 473 16.06 -1.42 -10.53
N GLU A 474 15.96 -1.11 -11.82
CA GLU A 474 17.09 -0.54 -12.56
C GLU A 474 17.34 0.90 -12.07
N GLY A 475 18.58 1.23 -11.67
CA GLY A 475 18.98 2.54 -11.12
C GLY A 475 19.24 2.57 -9.60
N GLU A 476 19.51 3.77 -9.06
CA GLU A 476 19.71 3.96 -7.60
C GLU A 476 18.43 3.59 -6.83
N SER A 477 18.50 2.47 -6.12
CA SER A 477 17.34 1.81 -5.46
C SER A 477 16.70 2.67 -4.37
N THR A 478 17.39 3.67 -3.81
CA THR A 478 16.90 4.50 -2.70
C THR A 478 15.65 5.29 -3.06
N PHE A 479 15.60 5.88 -4.26
CA PHE A 479 14.53 6.79 -4.67
C PHE A 479 13.47 6.15 -5.55
N ASN A 480 13.74 4.98 -6.15
CA ASN A 480 12.76 4.31 -7.00
C ASN A 480 11.66 3.59 -6.15
N PRO A 481 10.40 4.05 -6.16
CA PRO A 481 9.32 3.39 -5.43
C PRO A 481 8.72 2.20 -6.19
N PHE A 482 9.08 2.00 -7.46
CA PHE A 482 8.56 0.98 -8.37
C PHE A 482 9.63 -0.09 -8.62
N ALA A 483 9.94 -0.86 -7.58
CA ALA A 483 10.94 -1.92 -7.66
C ALA A 483 10.47 -3.04 -8.60
N SER A 484 11.18 -3.22 -9.73
CA SER A 484 10.88 -4.24 -10.73
C SER A 484 11.41 -5.62 -10.35
N SER A 485 10.86 -6.65 -10.95
CA SER A 485 11.23 -8.06 -10.77
C SER A 485 11.45 -8.70 -12.12
N LYS A 486 12.61 -9.34 -12.34
CA LYS A 486 12.89 -10.07 -13.58
C LYS A 486 12.25 -11.45 -13.54
N GLY A 487 11.55 -11.81 -14.60
CA GLY A 487 11.05 -13.15 -14.85
C GLY A 487 12.20 -14.13 -15.00
N LYS A 488 12.01 -15.34 -14.51
CA LYS A 488 12.97 -16.44 -14.60
C LYS A 488 12.52 -17.40 -15.69
N ASN A 489 13.37 -17.60 -16.69
CA ASN A 489 13.18 -18.60 -17.73
C ASN A 489 13.68 -19.95 -17.22
N ASP A 490 12.90 -20.56 -16.33
CA ASP A 490 13.24 -21.82 -15.69
C ASP A 490 12.10 -22.84 -15.78
N ILE A 491 12.42 -24.02 -16.34
CA ILE A 491 11.45 -25.09 -16.60
C ILE A 491 10.77 -25.57 -15.31
N VAL A 492 11.53 -25.73 -14.21
CA VAL A 492 10.98 -26.24 -12.95
C VAL A 492 10.04 -25.21 -12.34
N LEU A 493 10.46 -23.94 -12.25
CA LEU A 493 9.62 -22.90 -11.65
C LEU A 493 8.36 -22.62 -12.49
N GLN A 494 8.49 -22.61 -13.81
CA GLN A 494 7.35 -22.44 -14.71
C GLN A 494 6.38 -23.60 -14.60
N GLU A 495 6.87 -24.84 -14.60
CA GLU A 495 6.05 -26.03 -14.44
C GLU A 495 5.32 -26.04 -13.09
N LEU A 496 6.01 -25.74 -11.99
CA LEU A 496 5.40 -25.64 -10.67
C LEU A 496 4.29 -24.57 -10.62
N ALA A 497 4.47 -23.44 -11.32
CA ALA A 497 3.47 -22.39 -11.40
C ALA A 497 2.29 -22.77 -12.30
N GLN A 498 2.54 -23.47 -13.41
CA GLN A 498 1.52 -23.93 -14.36
C GLN A 498 0.58 -24.97 -13.76
N LEU A 499 1.08 -25.81 -12.86
CA LEU A 499 0.28 -26.83 -12.17
C LEU A 499 -0.84 -26.25 -11.28
N GLN A 500 -0.86 -24.93 -11.05
CA GLN A 500 -1.83 -24.20 -10.24
C GLN A 500 -2.12 -24.84 -8.86
N HIS A 501 -1.19 -25.65 -8.36
CA HIS A 501 -1.32 -26.42 -7.14
C HIS A 501 -0.47 -25.81 -6.04
N GLY A 502 -1.08 -25.65 -4.87
CA GLY A 502 -0.44 -25.11 -3.67
C GLY A 502 0.57 -26.04 -3.01
N PHE A 503 1.73 -26.29 -3.63
CA PHE A 503 2.82 -26.98 -2.96
C PHE A 503 3.23 -26.19 -1.71
N SER A 504 3.24 -26.89 -0.57
CA SER A 504 3.49 -26.24 0.71
C SER A 504 5.00 -26.10 0.94
N PRO A 505 5.50 -24.99 1.48
CA PRO A 505 6.87 -24.90 1.97
C PRO A 505 7.09 -25.86 3.16
N PRO A 506 8.34 -26.08 3.59
CA PRO A 506 8.63 -26.75 4.85
C PRO A 506 7.84 -26.13 6.02
N ASP A 507 7.34 -26.99 6.92
CA ASP A 507 6.57 -26.52 8.06
C ASP A 507 7.43 -25.66 8.99
N LYS A 508 6.78 -24.65 9.56
CA LYS A 508 7.40 -23.75 10.53
C LYS A 508 7.65 -24.42 11.89
N LYS A 509 7.08 -25.61 12.10
CA LYS A 509 7.16 -26.41 13.32
C LYS A 509 7.51 -27.85 12.99
N ILE A 510 8.12 -28.55 13.94
CA ILE A 510 8.25 -30.00 13.92
C ILE A 510 7.50 -30.55 15.15
N GLY A 511 6.37 -31.21 14.95
CA GLY A 511 5.45 -31.49 16.06
C GLY A 511 4.89 -30.17 16.61
N ASN A 512 4.97 -29.96 17.91
CA ASN A 512 4.64 -28.67 18.53
C ASN A 512 5.85 -27.73 18.70
N VAL A 513 7.05 -28.15 18.28
CA VAL A 513 8.27 -27.36 18.45
C VAL A 513 8.39 -26.33 17.32
N GLU A 514 8.30 -25.06 17.68
CA GLU A 514 8.56 -23.93 16.78
C GLU A 514 10.05 -23.86 16.42
N LEU A 515 10.33 -23.72 15.12
CA LEU A 515 11.70 -23.53 14.65
C LEU A 515 12.17 -22.09 14.88
N THR A 516 13.44 -21.91 15.22
CA THR A 516 14.07 -20.57 15.24
C THR A 516 14.28 -20.03 13.82
N SER A 517 14.60 -18.74 13.68
CA SER A 517 14.89 -18.12 12.38
C SER A 517 16.07 -18.82 11.68
N GLU A 518 17.08 -19.23 12.46
CA GLU A 518 18.25 -19.98 11.96
C GLU A 518 17.87 -21.39 11.50
N GLN A 519 17.15 -22.14 12.35
CA GLN A 519 16.70 -23.49 12.02
C GLN A 519 15.81 -23.51 10.79
N PHE A 520 14.89 -22.56 10.65
CA PHE A 520 13.98 -22.50 9.51
C PHE A 520 14.65 -22.08 8.19
N SER A 521 15.56 -21.09 8.26
CA SER A 521 16.41 -20.72 7.12
C SER A 521 17.24 -21.93 6.67
N ARG A 522 17.89 -22.62 7.62
CA ARG A 522 18.66 -23.82 7.35
C ARG A 522 17.80 -24.98 6.81
N PHE A 523 16.58 -25.15 7.31
CA PHE A 523 15.67 -26.17 6.79
C PHE A 523 15.31 -25.92 5.32
N SER A 524 15.03 -24.66 4.97
CA SER A 524 14.74 -24.26 3.59
C SER A 524 15.96 -24.42 2.67
N GLU A 525 17.15 -24.10 3.17
CA GLU A 525 18.42 -24.35 2.47
C GLU A 525 18.61 -25.83 2.19
N LEU A 526 18.51 -26.68 3.21
CA LEU A 526 18.67 -28.12 3.09
C LEU A 526 17.60 -28.70 2.14
N HIS A 527 16.37 -28.21 2.19
CA HIS A 527 15.31 -28.70 1.31
C HIS A 527 15.63 -28.51 -0.19
N GLY A 528 16.19 -27.36 -0.56
CA GLY A 528 16.58 -27.08 -1.95
C GLY A 528 17.94 -27.66 -2.37
N THR A 529 18.90 -27.73 -1.43
CA THR A 529 20.32 -28.02 -1.76
C THR A 529 20.78 -29.43 -1.41
N LEU A 530 20.09 -30.14 -0.50
CA LEU A 530 20.46 -31.50 -0.09
C LEU A 530 20.40 -32.44 -1.28
N LYS A 531 21.47 -33.23 -1.49
CA LYS A 531 21.58 -34.19 -2.58
C LYS A 531 21.23 -35.61 -2.14
N VAL A 532 20.50 -36.33 -3.00
CA VAL A 532 20.25 -37.77 -2.89
C VAL A 532 20.87 -38.44 -4.09
N GLY A 533 21.99 -39.14 -3.88
CA GLY A 533 22.85 -39.57 -4.99
C GLY A 533 23.52 -38.35 -5.63
N ARG A 534 23.21 -38.08 -6.91
CA ARG A 534 23.82 -36.97 -7.68
C ARG A 534 22.99 -35.69 -7.68
N ASP A 535 21.69 -35.78 -7.40
CA ASP A 535 20.75 -34.69 -7.64
C ASP A 535 20.23 -34.08 -6.34
N ASN A 536 20.11 -32.76 -6.30
CA ASN A 536 19.23 -32.09 -5.34
C ASN A 536 17.76 -32.16 -5.79
N MET A 537 16.84 -31.65 -4.97
CA MET A 537 15.40 -31.67 -5.29
C MET A 537 15.11 -31.02 -6.64
N TYR A 538 15.73 -29.87 -6.90
CA TYR A 538 15.53 -29.09 -8.11
C TYR A 538 15.94 -29.84 -9.37
N GLN A 539 17.16 -30.38 -9.38
CA GLN A 539 17.72 -31.20 -10.45
C GLN A 539 16.90 -32.47 -10.66
N ARG A 540 16.40 -33.07 -9.56
CA ARG A 540 15.53 -34.23 -9.65
C ARG A 540 14.21 -33.89 -10.33
N LEU A 541 13.56 -32.80 -9.94
CA LEU A 541 12.34 -32.31 -10.57
C LEU A 541 12.55 -32.05 -12.06
N GLN A 542 13.61 -31.30 -12.41
CA GLN A 542 13.95 -31.01 -13.80
C GLN A 542 14.08 -32.30 -14.63
N ARG A 543 14.80 -33.31 -14.11
CA ARG A 543 14.94 -34.59 -14.81
C ARG A 543 13.62 -35.34 -14.95
N GLU A 544 12.76 -35.34 -13.93
CA GLU A 544 11.45 -35.99 -14.03
C GLU A 544 10.53 -35.29 -15.04
N MET A 545 10.55 -33.95 -15.08
CA MET A 545 9.75 -33.13 -16.00
C MET A 545 10.16 -33.32 -17.46
N LEU A 546 11.43 -33.58 -17.74
CA LEU A 546 11.95 -33.84 -19.10
C LEU A 546 11.63 -35.24 -19.64
N LYS A 547 11.04 -36.14 -18.85
CA LYS A 547 10.69 -37.49 -19.32
C LYS A 547 9.41 -37.43 -20.16
N SER A 548 9.38 -38.19 -21.26
CA SER A 548 8.16 -38.38 -22.08
C SER A 548 6.96 -38.87 -21.26
N GLY A 549 7.23 -39.61 -20.17
CA GLY A 549 6.21 -40.12 -19.25
C GLY A 549 5.57 -39.11 -18.31
N TYR A 550 6.08 -37.87 -18.25
CA TYR A 550 5.63 -36.85 -17.32
C TYR A 550 4.25 -36.30 -17.73
N ASP A 551 4.09 -35.95 -19.00
CA ASP A 551 2.95 -35.19 -19.52
C ASP A 551 1.84 -36.05 -20.18
N ILE A 552 1.93 -37.39 -20.04
CA ILE A 552 1.06 -38.36 -20.76
C ILE A 552 -0.44 -38.08 -20.60
N ASN A 553 -0.88 -37.53 -19.46
CA ASN A 553 -2.30 -37.33 -19.17
C ASN A 553 -2.75 -35.86 -19.27
N ARG A 554 -1.93 -34.94 -19.81
CA ARG A 554 -2.27 -33.50 -19.86
C ARG A 554 -3.53 -33.22 -20.65
N ASN A 555 -3.68 -33.83 -21.81
CA ASN A 555 -4.88 -33.64 -22.65
C ASN A 555 -6.17 -34.11 -21.97
N ARG A 556 -6.07 -34.97 -20.93
CA ARG A 556 -7.23 -35.54 -20.23
C ARG A 556 -7.62 -34.78 -18.96
N PHE A 557 -6.65 -34.25 -18.22
CA PHE A 557 -6.90 -33.58 -16.93
C PHE A 557 -6.50 -32.11 -16.90
N GLY A 558 -5.88 -31.59 -17.98
CA GLY A 558 -5.36 -30.23 -18.04
C GLY A 558 -4.16 -30.02 -17.12
N ASP A 559 -3.87 -28.75 -16.85
CA ASP A 559 -2.82 -28.32 -15.93
C ASP A 559 -3.33 -28.19 -14.47
N GLY A 560 -4.67 -28.19 -14.26
CA GLY A 560 -5.33 -28.23 -12.96
C GLY A 560 -5.70 -29.65 -12.50
N GLY A 561 -6.02 -29.83 -11.20
CA GLY A 561 -6.50 -31.10 -10.66
C GLY A 561 -5.94 -31.47 -9.28
N ASP A 562 -6.05 -32.73 -8.90
CA ASP A 562 -5.52 -33.26 -7.64
C ASP A 562 -4.40 -34.30 -7.86
N VAL A 563 -3.75 -34.71 -6.77
CA VAL A 563 -2.61 -35.64 -6.78
C VAL A 563 -3.00 -37.04 -7.28
N TYR A 564 -4.29 -37.39 -7.26
CA TYR A 564 -4.80 -38.70 -7.67
C TYR A 564 -5.16 -38.73 -9.16
N THR A 565 -5.57 -37.59 -9.73
CA THR A 565 -5.93 -37.47 -11.15
C THR A 565 -4.76 -37.02 -12.03
N SER A 566 -3.86 -36.18 -11.51
CA SER A 566 -2.72 -35.66 -12.26
C SER A 566 -1.41 -36.38 -11.93
N ARG A 567 -0.88 -37.10 -12.93
CA ARG A 567 0.43 -37.77 -12.84
C ARG A 567 1.56 -36.78 -12.55
N ARG A 568 1.49 -35.56 -13.09
CA ARG A 568 2.46 -34.48 -12.86
C ARG A 568 2.46 -34.08 -11.39
N LEU A 569 1.27 -33.79 -10.83
CA LEU A 569 1.12 -33.46 -9.41
C LEU A 569 1.63 -34.59 -8.50
N MET A 570 1.34 -35.85 -8.84
CA MET A 570 1.86 -37.01 -8.11
C MET A 570 3.38 -37.07 -8.10
N ILE A 571 4.02 -36.93 -9.26
CA ILE A 571 5.49 -36.99 -9.39
C ILE A 571 6.13 -35.85 -8.60
N VAL A 572 5.65 -34.62 -8.80
CA VAL A 572 6.19 -33.43 -8.14
C VAL A 572 6.01 -33.54 -6.62
N SER A 573 4.81 -33.89 -6.15
CA SER A 573 4.52 -34.06 -4.72
C SER A 573 5.41 -35.13 -4.07
N LYS A 574 5.65 -36.25 -4.77
CA LYS A 574 6.51 -37.33 -4.29
C LYS A 574 7.96 -36.88 -4.13
N VAL A 575 8.50 -36.19 -5.14
CA VAL A 575 9.89 -35.69 -5.10
C VAL A 575 10.04 -34.67 -3.97
N ILE A 576 9.16 -33.66 -3.91
CA ILE A 576 9.18 -32.65 -2.86
C ILE A 576 9.08 -33.30 -1.46
N GLY A 577 8.15 -34.23 -1.28
CA GLY A 577 7.96 -34.93 -0.01
C GLY A 577 9.20 -35.72 0.43
N GLN A 578 9.88 -36.40 -0.50
CA GLN A 578 11.09 -37.17 -0.21
C GLN A 578 12.22 -36.26 0.29
N TYR A 579 12.54 -35.18 -0.44
CA TYR A 579 13.61 -34.27 -0.05
C TYR A 579 13.27 -33.52 1.25
N ARG A 580 11.99 -33.23 1.51
CA ARG A 580 11.52 -32.69 2.80
C ARG A 580 11.83 -33.57 3.99
N GLN A 581 11.55 -34.87 3.90
CA GLN A 581 11.83 -35.77 5.02
C GLN A 581 13.33 -35.90 5.28
N LEU A 582 14.14 -35.93 4.22
CA LEU A 582 15.60 -36.00 4.35
C LEU A 582 16.19 -34.71 4.91
N ALA A 583 15.76 -33.56 4.42
CA ALA A 583 16.16 -32.25 4.94
C ALA A 583 15.76 -32.09 6.41
N LYS A 584 14.56 -32.55 6.79
CA LYS A 584 14.10 -32.56 8.19
C LYS A 584 15.01 -33.44 9.06
N GLY A 585 15.33 -34.65 8.61
CA GLY A 585 16.24 -35.54 9.32
C GLY A 585 17.63 -34.93 9.51
N ARG A 586 18.17 -34.30 8.46
CA ARG A 586 19.46 -33.62 8.52
C ARG A 586 19.45 -32.42 9.46
N LEU A 587 18.39 -31.61 9.44
CA LEU A 587 18.22 -30.48 10.36
C LEU A 587 18.26 -30.93 11.82
N ILE A 588 17.53 -32.00 12.15
CA ILE A 588 17.50 -32.54 13.52
C ILE A 588 18.88 -33.02 13.97
N GLN A 589 19.70 -33.55 13.05
CA GLN A 589 21.09 -33.91 13.34
C GLN A 589 21.99 -32.70 13.57
N GLU A 590 21.81 -31.63 12.77
CA GLU A 590 22.62 -30.41 12.86
C GLU A 590 22.30 -29.57 14.11
N PHE A 591 21.09 -29.68 14.67
CA PHE A 591 20.67 -28.96 15.88
C PHE A 591 20.28 -29.91 17.03
N PRO A 592 21.24 -30.34 17.87
CA PRO A 592 20.97 -31.26 18.98
C PRO A 592 19.91 -30.74 19.97
N GLU A 593 19.84 -29.43 20.21
CA GLU A 593 18.82 -28.82 21.07
C GLU A 593 17.42 -28.93 20.48
N LEU A 594 17.29 -28.84 19.14
CA LEU A 594 16.02 -29.10 18.45
C LEU A 594 15.61 -30.57 18.61
N ALA A 595 16.56 -31.50 18.46
CA ALA A 595 16.30 -32.92 18.66
C ALA A 595 15.80 -33.22 20.08
N LYS A 596 16.41 -32.62 21.11
CA LYS A 596 15.96 -32.71 22.51
C LYS A 596 14.55 -32.16 22.68
N ALA A 597 14.27 -30.97 22.15
CA ALA A 597 12.95 -30.35 22.24
C ALA A 597 11.86 -31.22 21.59
N ILE A 598 12.12 -31.78 20.41
CA ILE A 598 11.18 -32.67 19.71
C ILE A 598 10.95 -33.95 20.53
N LYS A 599 12.00 -34.53 21.12
CA LYS A 599 11.88 -35.72 21.97
C LYS A 599 11.01 -35.43 23.19
N THR A 600 11.22 -34.30 23.85
CA THR A 600 10.42 -33.86 25.01
C THR A 600 8.95 -33.64 24.63
N ASP A 601 8.67 -32.97 23.52
CA ASP A 601 7.29 -32.80 23.01
C ASP A 601 6.62 -34.15 22.74
N THR A 602 7.33 -35.07 22.09
CA THR A 602 6.82 -36.42 21.80
C THR A 602 6.48 -37.19 23.08
N LEU A 603 7.32 -37.11 24.11
CA LEU A 603 7.07 -37.71 25.43
C LEU A 603 5.86 -37.08 26.12
N ASN A 604 5.73 -35.75 26.08
CA ASN A 604 4.60 -35.03 26.68
C ASN A 604 3.27 -35.40 26.01
N GLN A 605 3.27 -35.52 24.68
CA GLN A 605 2.09 -35.98 23.93
C GLN A 605 1.70 -37.42 24.30
N ALA A 606 2.67 -38.32 24.39
CA ALA A 606 2.44 -39.71 24.80
C ALA A 606 1.85 -39.79 26.22
N ASN A 607 2.37 -39.00 27.16
CA ASN A 607 1.86 -38.94 28.53
C ASN A 607 0.44 -38.34 28.60
N THR A 608 0.16 -37.31 27.79
CA THR A 608 -1.17 -36.70 27.70
C THR A 608 -2.21 -37.68 27.14
N MET A 609 -1.82 -38.48 26.13
CA MET A 609 -2.66 -39.52 25.55
C MET A 609 -2.93 -40.65 26.56
N ARG A 610 -1.92 -41.08 27.32
CA ARG A 610 -2.09 -42.07 28.41
C ARG A 610 -3.06 -41.57 29.47
N GLY A 611 -2.86 -40.36 30.00
CA GLY A 611 -3.76 -39.78 31.00
C GLY A 611 -5.20 -39.59 30.49
N ARG A 612 -5.40 -39.33 29.20
CA ARG A 612 -6.74 -39.33 28.58
C ARG A 612 -7.36 -40.72 28.53
N LEU A 613 -6.57 -41.74 28.20
CA LEU A 613 -7.02 -43.13 28.16
C LEU A 613 -7.42 -43.63 29.54
N ASP A 614 -6.60 -43.35 30.55
CA ASP A 614 -6.86 -43.72 31.95
C ASP A 614 -8.18 -43.09 32.43
N LYS A 615 -8.41 -41.81 32.09
CA LYS A 615 -9.65 -41.10 32.43
C LYS A 615 -10.89 -41.64 31.71
N ILE A 616 -10.75 -42.16 30.49
CA ILE A 616 -11.83 -42.83 29.75
C ILE A 616 -12.12 -44.21 30.36
N LEU A 617 -11.10 -44.94 30.81
CA LEU A 617 -11.25 -46.22 31.47
C LEU A 617 -11.91 -46.08 32.86
N GLU A 618 -11.58 -45.02 33.61
CA GLU A 618 -12.26 -44.69 34.87
C GLU A 618 -13.75 -44.32 34.68
N LEU A 619 -14.11 -43.68 33.57
CA LEU A 619 -15.49 -43.34 33.24
C LEU A 619 -16.32 -44.53 32.73
N ASN A 620 -15.70 -45.59 32.23
CA ASN A 620 -16.38 -46.83 31.82
C ASN A 620 -16.51 -47.86 32.96
N ASN A 621 -15.76 -47.68 34.06
CA ASN A 621 -15.80 -48.55 35.24
C ASN A 621 -16.68 -48.00 36.38
N ASN A 622 -17.31 -46.83 36.17
CA ASN A 622 -18.41 -46.28 36.98
C ASN A 622 -19.69 -46.30 36.15
#